data_AF-A0AAP0XAX9-F1
#
_entry.id   AF-A0AAP0XAX9-F1
#
_cell.length_a   1.000
_cell.length_b   1.000
_cell.length_c   1.000
_cell.angle_alpha   90.00
_cell.angle_beta   90.00
_cell.angle_gamma   90.00
#
_symmetry.space_group_name_H-M   'P 1'
#
loop_
_entity.id
_entity.type
_entity.pdbx_description
1 polymer ?
#
loop_
_entity_poly.entity_id
_entity_poly.type
_entity_poly.pdbx_seq_one_letter_code
_entity_poly.pdbx_strand_id
1 'polypeptide(L)'
;MPVFISYRHSQRLDAFIINERLKLEGISTQLDLFDNEAQQTTDDISGIIRRNISQCTHLIAVLAPETADAWWVPFQLGAATLVNRRVAFYQCGEATLPAYLEKWPTMYNREHIDLYVRAYHDEQTFKRSIDSEACEANATNRSNADFFHADLKAKIRRGF
;
A
#
# COMPACT_ATOMS: atom_id res chain seq x y z
N MET A 1 -13.03 2.31 2.46
CA MET A 1 -11.75 2.72 1.85
C MET A 1 -10.89 1.47 1.63
N PRO A 2 -11.05 0.73 0.54
CA PRO A 2 -10.39 -0.58 0.42
C PRO A 2 -8.86 -0.49 0.27
N VAL A 3 -8.17 -1.45 0.88
CA VAL A 3 -6.71 -1.63 0.84
C VAL A 3 -6.37 -2.73 -0.14
N PHE A 4 -5.59 -2.41 -1.17
CA PHE A 4 -5.06 -3.39 -2.09
C PHE A 4 -3.71 -3.90 -1.60
N ILE A 5 -3.55 -5.22 -1.50
CA ILE A 5 -2.32 -5.88 -1.07
C ILE A 5 -1.76 -6.66 -2.26
N SER A 6 -0.62 -6.22 -2.79
CA SER A 6 0.13 -6.92 -3.84
C SER A 6 1.28 -7.72 -3.25
N TYR A 7 1.48 -8.93 -3.75
CA TYR A 7 2.52 -9.83 -3.24
C TYR A 7 2.93 -10.86 -4.31
N ARG A 8 4.06 -11.53 -4.08
CA ARG A 8 4.52 -12.70 -4.86
C ARG A 8 4.31 -13.99 -4.07
N HIS A 9 4.39 -15.14 -4.73
CA HIS A 9 4.06 -16.42 -4.10
C HIS A 9 4.91 -16.66 -2.84
N SER A 10 6.20 -16.31 -2.88
CA SER A 10 7.12 -16.44 -1.76
C SER A 10 6.78 -15.56 -0.55
N GLN A 11 6.00 -14.49 -0.70
CA GLN A 11 5.54 -13.63 0.41
C GLN A 11 4.07 -13.86 0.79
N ARG A 12 3.47 -14.98 0.35
CA ARG A 12 2.05 -15.28 0.62
C ARG A 12 1.73 -15.25 2.12
N LEU A 13 2.59 -15.82 2.96
CA LEU A 13 2.32 -15.88 4.40
C LEU A 13 2.18 -14.47 5.01
N ASP A 14 3.12 -13.57 4.71
CA ASP A 14 3.10 -12.19 5.20
C ASP A 14 1.89 -11.41 4.67
N ALA A 15 1.58 -11.55 3.37
CA ALA A 15 0.40 -10.93 2.77
C ALA A 15 -0.91 -11.34 3.47
N PHE A 16 -1.04 -12.62 3.82
CA PHE A 16 -2.20 -13.13 4.55
C PHE A 16 -2.23 -12.64 6.00
N ILE A 17 -1.09 -12.56 6.69
CA ILE A 17 -1.01 -11.99 8.05
C ILE A 17 -1.48 -10.53 8.06
N ILE A 18 -0.98 -9.72 7.12
CA ILE A 18 -1.40 -8.31 6.96
C ILE A 18 -2.91 -8.25 6.71
N ASN A 19 -3.39 -9.02 5.72
CA ASN A 19 -4.80 -9.07 5.37
C ASN A 19 -5.70 -9.39 6.57
N GLU A 20 -5.39 -10.45 7.33
CA GLU A 20 -6.20 -10.83 8.48
C GLU A 20 -6.15 -9.78 9.58
N ARG A 21 -4.97 -9.19 9.84
CA ARG A 21 -4.84 -8.11 10.81
C ARG A 21 -5.71 -6.89 10.46
N LEU A 22 -5.76 -6.51 9.18
CA LEU A 22 -6.59 -5.42 8.67
C LEU A 22 -8.08 -5.76 8.76
N LYS A 23 -8.47 -6.99 8.38
CA LYS A 23 -9.87 -7.43 8.46
C LYS A 23 -10.41 -7.44 9.88
N LEU A 24 -9.59 -7.78 10.88
CA LEU A 24 -9.96 -7.71 12.30
C LEU A 24 -10.38 -6.29 12.74
N GLU A 25 -9.92 -5.25 12.03
CA GLU A 25 -10.24 -3.84 12.29
C GLU A 25 -11.36 -3.32 11.37
N GLY A 26 -12.06 -4.23 10.66
CA GLY A 26 -13.11 -3.87 9.72
C GLY A 26 -12.60 -3.20 8.44
N ILE A 27 -11.32 -3.35 8.11
CA ILE A 27 -10.73 -2.78 6.89
C ILE A 27 -10.95 -3.76 5.73
N SER A 28 -11.63 -3.28 4.68
CA SER A 28 -11.82 -4.06 3.45
C SER A 28 -10.51 -4.18 2.69
N THR A 29 -10.13 -5.41 2.35
CA THR A 29 -8.89 -5.75 1.66
C THR A 29 -9.14 -6.50 0.36
N GLN A 30 -8.26 -6.30 -0.62
CA GLN A 30 -8.18 -7.08 -1.86
C GLN A 30 -6.75 -7.59 -1.99
N LEU A 31 -6.56 -8.87 -2.31
CA LEU A 31 -5.25 -9.50 -2.42
C LEU A 31 -5.06 -9.99 -3.86
N ASP A 32 -3.95 -9.61 -4.50
CA ASP A 32 -3.57 -10.18 -5.77
C ASP A 32 -2.10 -10.62 -5.80
N LEU A 33 -1.92 -11.79 -6.40
CA LEU A 33 -0.64 -12.45 -6.64
C LEU A 33 -0.08 -11.96 -7.98
N PHE A 34 1.18 -11.49 -7.95
CA PHE A 34 1.91 -11.05 -9.15
C PHE A 34 3.19 -11.87 -9.32
N ASP A 35 3.02 -13.05 -9.90
CA ASP A 35 4.12 -13.99 -10.10
C ASP A 35 4.31 -14.33 -11.58
N ASN A 36 5.57 -14.39 -12.02
CA ASN A 36 5.90 -14.87 -13.35
C ASN A 36 5.57 -16.37 -13.49
N GLU A 37 5.58 -17.11 -12.37
CA GLU A 37 5.21 -18.53 -12.34
C GLU A 37 3.69 -18.76 -12.51
N ALA A 38 2.86 -17.72 -12.32
CA ALA A 38 1.41 -17.82 -12.43
C ALA A 38 0.89 -17.84 -13.87
N GLN A 39 1.77 -17.93 -14.88
CA GLN A 39 1.43 -17.92 -16.31
C GLN A 39 0.58 -16.70 -16.74
N GLN A 40 0.68 -15.59 -16.01
CA GLN A 40 -0.01 -14.35 -16.36
C GLN A 40 0.77 -13.63 -17.46
N THR A 41 0.09 -13.19 -18.51
CA THR A 41 0.73 -12.33 -19.50
C THR A 41 0.96 -10.93 -18.93
N THR A 42 1.89 -10.18 -19.53
CA THR A 42 2.12 -8.77 -19.15
C THR A 42 0.83 -7.93 -19.22
N ASP A 43 0.00 -8.18 -20.23
CA ASP A 43 -1.28 -7.49 -20.40
C ASP A 43 -2.26 -7.82 -19.25
N ASP A 44 -2.32 -9.09 -18.82
CA ASP A 44 -3.13 -9.51 -17.67
C ASP A 44 -2.68 -8.79 -16.39
N ILE A 45 -1.37 -8.77 -16.12
CA ILE A 45 -0.81 -8.13 -14.92
C ILE A 45 -1.10 -6.63 -14.92
N SER A 46 -0.88 -5.96 -16.06
CA SER A 46 -1.10 -4.52 -16.16
C SER A 46 -2.59 -4.15 -15.99
N GLY A 47 -3.50 -4.97 -16.52
CA GLY A 47 -4.95 -4.82 -16.39
C GLY A 47 -5.42 -5.00 -14.95
N ILE A 48 -4.94 -6.06 -14.28
CA ILE A 48 -5.22 -6.33 -12.87
C ILE A 48 -4.75 -5.15 -12.00
N ILE A 49 -3.52 -4.68 -12.19
CA ILE A 49 -2.97 -3.55 -11.44
C ILE A 49 -3.83 -2.30 -11.63
N ARG A 50 -4.15 -1.92 -12.88
CA ARG A 50 -4.98 -0.73 -13.15
C ARG A 50 -6.35 -0.83 -12.51
N ARG A 51 -7.01 -1.99 -12.64
CA ARG A 51 -8.32 -2.25 -12.02
C ARG A 51 -8.24 -2.06 -10.51
N ASN A 52 -7.32 -2.75 -9.84
CA ASN A 52 -7.24 -2.70 -8.38
C ASN A 52 -6.84 -1.33 -7.86
N ILE A 53 -5.91 -0.64 -8.52
CA ILE A 53 -5.54 0.73 -8.15
C ILE A 53 -6.71 1.69 -8.29
N SER A 54 -7.53 1.56 -9.34
CA SER A 54 -8.72 2.39 -9.50
C SER A 54 -9.78 2.15 -8.41
N GLN A 55 -9.84 0.93 -7.88
CA GLN A 55 -10.83 0.52 -6.87
C GLN A 55 -10.34 0.73 -5.43
N CYS A 56 -9.03 0.76 -5.18
CA CYS A 56 -8.46 0.94 -3.85
C CYS A 56 -8.29 2.41 -3.46
N THR A 57 -8.15 2.69 -2.17
CA THR A 57 -7.63 3.98 -1.68
C THR A 57 -6.21 3.87 -1.16
N HIS A 58 -5.82 2.66 -0.75
CA HIS A 58 -4.49 2.33 -0.26
C HIS A 58 -3.91 1.14 -1.00
N LEU A 59 -2.59 1.14 -1.10
CA LEU A 59 -1.76 0.07 -1.61
C LEU A 59 -0.76 -0.33 -0.52
N ILE A 60 -0.70 -1.63 -0.23
CA ILE A 60 0.41 -2.27 0.49
C ILE A 60 1.08 -3.22 -0.50
N ALA A 61 2.34 -2.95 -0.84
CA ALA A 61 3.14 -3.89 -1.62
C ALA A 61 4.06 -4.70 -0.69
N VAL A 62 3.87 -6.01 -0.67
CA VAL A 62 4.68 -6.95 0.11
C VAL A 62 5.87 -7.37 -0.74
N LEU A 63 7.07 -7.00 -0.30
CA LEU A 63 8.30 -7.14 -1.07
C LEU A 63 9.35 -7.88 -0.25
N ALA A 64 10.03 -8.82 -0.89
CA ALA A 64 11.35 -9.28 -0.48
C ALA A 64 12.43 -8.66 -1.40
N PRO A 65 13.70 -8.62 -0.96
CA PRO A 65 14.80 -8.04 -1.74
C PRO A 65 14.88 -8.58 -3.17
N GLU A 66 14.65 -9.88 -3.37
CA GLU A 66 14.74 -10.54 -4.68
C GLU A 66 13.56 -10.16 -5.61
N THR A 67 12.53 -9.55 -5.05
CA THR A 67 11.28 -9.21 -5.75
C THR A 67 11.13 -7.71 -6.00
N ALA A 68 11.96 -6.88 -5.37
CA ALA A 68 11.88 -5.43 -5.47
C ALA A 68 12.22 -4.91 -6.87
N ASP A 69 12.95 -5.69 -7.67
CA ASP A 69 13.33 -5.36 -9.06
C ASP A 69 12.33 -5.88 -10.10
N ALA A 70 11.24 -6.50 -9.66
CA ALA A 70 10.19 -6.96 -10.57
C ALA A 70 9.57 -5.78 -11.32
N TRP A 71 9.47 -5.87 -12.66
CA TRP A 71 8.94 -4.79 -13.52
C TRP A 71 7.56 -4.27 -13.09
N TRP A 72 6.72 -5.14 -12.50
CA TRP A 72 5.37 -4.78 -12.08
C TRP A 72 5.38 -3.83 -10.87
N VAL A 73 6.44 -3.82 -10.06
CA VAL A 73 6.56 -2.95 -8.87
C VAL A 73 6.60 -1.47 -9.27
N PRO A 74 7.55 -0.99 -10.12
CA PRO A 74 7.56 0.40 -10.55
C PRO A 74 6.32 0.75 -11.40
N PHE A 75 5.77 -0.20 -12.17
CA PHE A 75 4.52 0.01 -12.90
C PHE A 75 3.34 0.27 -11.95
N GLN A 76 3.17 -0.58 -10.93
CA GLN A 76 2.14 -0.44 -9.90
C GLN A 76 2.30 0.87 -9.13
N LEU A 77 3.52 1.21 -8.76
CA LEU A 77 3.85 2.43 -8.04
C LEU A 77 3.51 3.68 -8.86
N GLY A 78 3.82 3.66 -10.16
CA GLY A 78 3.43 4.73 -11.09
C GLY A 78 1.91 4.88 -11.17
N ALA A 79 1.19 3.78 -11.36
CA ALA A 79 -0.27 3.78 -11.41
C ALA A 79 -0.88 4.33 -10.10
N ALA A 80 -0.37 3.90 -8.95
CA ALA A 80 -0.84 4.33 -7.62
C ALA A 80 -0.58 5.82 -7.37
N THR A 81 0.60 6.32 -7.77
CA THR A 81 1.01 7.70 -7.56
C THR A 81 0.19 8.67 -8.41
N LEU A 82 -0.12 8.31 -9.67
CA LEU A 82 -0.92 9.15 -10.57
C LEU A 82 -2.32 9.44 -10.05
N VAL A 83 -2.89 8.55 -9.25
CA VAL A 83 -4.23 8.70 -8.66
C VAL A 83 -4.19 8.93 -7.15
N ASN A 84 -3.03 9.37 -6.62
CA ASN A 84 -2.82 9.77 -5.22
C ASN A 84 -3.25 8.70 -4.20
N ARG A 85 -2.88 7.43 -4.44
CA ARG A 85 -3.09 6.36 -3.44
C ARG A 85 -2.11 6.48 -2.28
N ARG A 86 -2.55 6.01 -1.12
CA ARG A 86 -1.66 5.83 0.05
C ARG A 86 -0.84 4.58 -0.23
N VAL A 87 0.48 4.68 -0.27
CA VAL A 87 1.37 3.59 -0.63
C VAL A 87 2.21 3.30 0.60
N ALA A 88 2.28 2.03 0.96
CA ALA A 88 3.19 1.51 1.97
C ALA A 88 3.81 0.21 1.47
N PHE A 89 5.00 -0.10 1.96
CA PHE A 89 5.67 -1.37 1.71
C PHE A 89 5.67 -2.21 2.97
N TYR A 90 5.61 -3.52 2.81
CA TYR A 90 5.96 -4.46 3.87
C TYR A 90 7.17 -5.26 3.40
N GLN A 91 8.31 -5.08 4.06
CA GLN A 91 9.55 -5.71 3.67
C GLN A 91 9.73 -7.04 4.42
N CYS A 92 9.91 -8.11 3.66
CA CYS A 92 10.24 -9.43 4.18
C CYS A 92 11.77 -9.62 4.11
N GLY A 93 12.43 -9.84 5.24
CA GLY A 93 13.88 -10.05 5.31
C GLY A 93 14.69 -8.78 5.56
N GLU A 94 16.01 -8.95 5.75
CA GLU A 94 16.90 -7.92 6.30
C GLU A 94 17.59 -7.04 5.25
N ALA A 95 17.45 -7.32 3.94
CA ALA A 95 18.17 -6.55 2.92
C ALA A 95 17.47 -5.23 2.57
N THR A 96 18.26 -4.20 2.25
CA THR A 96 17.74 -2.87 1.92
C THR A 96 16.98 -2.87 0.60
N LEU A 97 15.77 -2.32 0.60
CA LEU A 97 15.02 -2.05 -0.62
C LEU A 97 15.72 -0.99 -1.50
N PRO A 98 15.48 -0.99 -2.82
CA PRO A 98 15.99 0.04 -3.72
C PRO A 98 15.65 1.47 -3.28
N ALA A 99 16.60 2.41 -3.46
CA ALA A 99 16.49 3.80 -3.01
C ALA A 99 15.24 4.53 -3.52
N TYR A 100 14.72 4.17 -4.69
CA TYR A 100 13.51 4.80 -5.24
C TYR A 100 12.25 4.51 -4.40
N LEU A 101 12.24 3.44 -3.61
CA LEU A 101 11.13 3.09 -2.71
C LEU A 101 11.16 3.87 -1.40
N GLU A 102 12.30 4.45 -1.02
CA GLU A 102 12.47 5.18 0.23
C GLU A 102 11.53 6.37 0.38
N LYS A 103 10.93 6.87 -0.71
CA LYS A 103 9.94 7.94 -0.65
C LYS A 103 8.76 7.57 0.28
N TRP A 104 8.29 6.33 0.22
CA TRP A 104 7.11 5.86 0.96
C TRP A 104 7.46 5.15 2.26
N PRO A 105 6.51 4.99 3.20
CA PRO A 105 6.72 4.23 4.42
C PRO A 105 6.94 2.73 4.15
N THR A 106 7.92 2.15 4.84
CA THR A 106 8.21 0.70 4.82
C THR A 106 8.01 0.12 6.22
N MET A 107 7.17 -0.90 6.30
CA MET A 107 6.85 -1.69 7.49
C MET A 107 7.74 -2.95 7.52
N TYR A 108 8.13 -3.40 8.72
CA TYR A 108 9.07 -4.51 8.91
C TYR A 108 8.58 -5.54 9.93
N ASN A 109 7.68 -5.13 10.83
CA ASN A 109 7.17 -5.96 11.91
C ASN A 109 5.66 -5.75 12.07
N ARG A 110 5.05 -6.53 12.96
CA ARG A 110 3.61 -6.46 13.23
C ARG A 110 3.18 -5.14 13.86
N GLU A 111 4.02 -4.53 14.69
CA GLU A 111 3.75 -3.22 15.31
C GLU A 111 3.59 -2.12 14.25
N HIS A 112 4.36 -2.19 13.16
CA HIS A 112 4.22 -1.26 12.05
C HIS A 112 2.90 -1.46 11.28
N ILE A 113 2.36 -2.68 11.26
CA ILE A 113 1.01 -2.94 10.72
C ILE A 113 -0.04 -2.27 11.60
N ASP A 114 0.11 -2.32 12.93
CA ASP A 114 -0.79 -1.64 13.87
C ASP A 114 -0.72 -0.11 13.69
N LEU A 115 0.47 0.44 13.45
CA LEU A 115 0.63 1.86 13.12
C LEU A 115 -0.08 2.24 11.83
N TYR A 116 -0.01 1.39 10.80
CA TYR A 116 -0.74 1.59 9.55
C TYR A 116 -2.26 1.59 9.79
N VAL A 117 -2.77 0.63 10.58
CA VAL A 117 -4.20 0.55 10.95
C VAL A 117 -4.64 1.84 11.63
N ARG A 118 -3.88 2.34 12.62
CA ARG A 118 -4.19 3.60 13.32
C ARG A 118 -4.25 4.76 12.34
N ALA A 119 -3.22 4.93 11.51
CA ALA A 119 -3.18 5.99 10.49
C ALA A 119 -4.36 5.92 9.51
N TYR A 120 -4.78 4.72 9.13
CA TYR A 120 -5.94 4.50 8.27
C TYR A 120 -7.26 4.95 8.93
N HIS A 121 -7.46 4.67 10.22
CA HIS A 121 -8.65 5.11 10.95
C HIS A 121 -8.65 6.62 11.23
N ASP A 122 -7.48 7.21 11.51
CA ASP A 122 -7.31 8.65 11.65
C ASP A 122 -7.74 9.36 10.35
N GLU A 123 -7.31 8.84 9.20
CA GLU A 123 -7.69 9.37 7.88
C GLU A 123 -9.20 9.24 7.61
N GLN A 124 -9.81 8.10 7.95
CA GLN A 124 -11.26 7.93 7.81
C GLN A 124 -12.04 8.96 8.64
N THR A 125 -11.58 9.23 9.85
CA THR A 125 -12.21 10.20 10.75
C THR A 125 -12.11 11.61 10.16
N PHE A 126 -10.93 11.97 9.63
CA PHE A 126 -10.69 13.26 8.99
C PHE A 126 -11.51 13.47 7.71
N LYS A 127 -11.69 12.43 6.89
CA LYS A 127 -12.57 12.52 5.70
C LYS A 127 -14.02 12.79 6.05
N ARG A 128 -14.55 12.10 7.07
CA ARG A 128 -15.93 12.30 7.53
C ARG A 128 -16.21 13.73 7.99
N SER A 129 -15.20 14.44 8.50
CA SER A 129 -15.34 15.86 8.88
C SER A 129 -15.30 16.85 7.71
N ILE A 130 -14.80 16.46 6.53
CA ILE A 130 -14.49 17.38 5.41
C ILE A 130 -15.46 17.26 4.22
N ASP A 131 -16.24 16.19 4.11
CA ASP A 131 -17.24 15.98 3.02
C ASP A 131 -18.34 17.08 2.92
N SER A 132 -18.26 18.15 3.72
CA SER A 132 -19.12 19.34 3.65
C SER A 132 -18.73 20.34 2.54
N GLU A 133 -17.55 20.28 1.91
CA GLU A 133 -17.08 21.31 0.97
C GLU A 133 -16.48 20.71 -0.32
N ALA A 134 -17.31 20.56 -1.36
CA ALA A 134 -16.93 19.94 -2.63
C ALA A 134 -16.53 21.00 -3.68
N CYS A 135 -15.24 21.38 -3.74
CA CYS A 135 -14.69 22.07 -4.92
C CYS A 135 -13.21 21.75 -5.27
N GLU A 136 -12.40 21.17 -4.37
CA GLU A 136 -10.96 20.90 -4.63
C GLU A 136 -10.52 19.44 -4.40
N ALA A 137 -11.39 18.48 -4.69
CA ALA A 137 -11.22 17.07 -4.30
C ALA A 137 -9.85 16.44 -4.66
N ASN A 138 -9.24 16.77 -5.80
CA ASN A 138 -7.98 16.15 -6.22
C ASN A 138 -6.74 16.74 -5.51
N ALA A 139 -6.69 18.06 -5.32
CA ALA A 139 -5.60 18.73 -4.60
C ALA A 139 -5.61 18.32 -3.13
N THR A 140 -6.80 18.28 -2.52
CA THR A 140 -7.00 17.76 -1.15
C THR A 140 -6.60 16.29 -1.05
N ASN A 141 -6.96 15.46 -2.03
CA ASN A 141 -6.58 14.04 -2.01
C ASN A 141 -5.06 13.83 -2.06
N ARG A 142 -4.35 14.61 -2.88
CA ARG A 142 -2.89 14.58 -2.93
C ARG A 142 -2.27 14.98 -1.60
N SER A 143 -2.70 16.11 -1.03
CA SER A 143 -2.21 16.58 0.27
C SER A 143 -2.44 15.55 1.38
N ASN A 144 -3.62 14.92 1.40
CA ASN A 144 -3.94 13.87 2.35
C ASN A 144 -3.08 12.61 2.17
N ALA A 145 -2.73 12.24 0.92
CA ALA A 145 -1.83 11.12 0.65
C ALA A 145 -0.40 11.42 1.14
N ASP A 146 0.11 12.62 0.84
CA ASP A 146 1.44 13.05 1.30
C ASP A 146 1.52 13.13 2.83
N PHE A 147 0.46 13.63 3.50
CA PHE A 147 0.35 13.65 4.95
C PHE A 147 0.36 12.23 5.55
N PHE A 148 -0.43 11.31 4.97
CA PHE A 148 -0.45 9.91 5.39
C PHE A 148 0.95 9.28 5.30
N HIS A 149 1.66 9.46 4.18
CA HIS A 149 3.01 8.90 4.01
C HIS A 149 3.99 9.49 5.03
N ALA A 150 3.94 10.80 5.26
CA ALA A 150 4.85 11.48 6.19
C ALA A 150 4.60 11.06 7.65
N ASP A 151 3.34 11.02 8.07
CA ASP A 151 2.94 10.64 9.43
C ASP A 151 3.32 9.19 9.73
N LEU A 152 2.93 8.25 8.85
CA LEU A 152 3.24 6.83 9.04
C LEU A 152 4.75 6.59 9.08
N LYS A 153 5.51 7.24 8.19
CA LYS A 153 6.97 7.12 8.16
C LYS A 153 7.63 7.71 9.42
N ALA A 154 7.09 8.80 9.95
CA ALA A 154 7.57 9.37 11.21
C ALA A 154 7.28 8.46 12.41
N LYS A 155 6.09 7.85 12.49
CA LYS A 155 5.71 6.90 13.54
C LYS A 155 6.60 5.65 13.52
N ILE A 156 6.80 5.06 12.34
CA ILE A 156 7.69 3.89 12.16
C ILE A 156 9.12 4.19 12.61
N ARG A 157 9.69 5.35 12.24
CA ARG A 157 11.05 5.74 12.64
C ARG A 157 11.22 5.97 14.14
N ARG A 158 10.15 6.32 14.84
CA ARG A 158 10.17 6.64 16.27
C ARG A 158 9.93 5.42 17.16
N GLY A 159 9.39 4.32 16.62
CA GLY A 159 9.16 3.07 17.37
C GLY A 159 8.08 3.16 18.45
N PHE A 160 7.01 3.92 18.20
CA PHE A 160 5.85 4.06 19.10
C PHE A 160 4.71 3.08 18.76
#